data_AF-A0A6P4FQR4-F1
#
_entry.id   AF-A0A6P4FQR4-F1
#
_cell.length_a   1.000
_cell.length_b   1.000
_cell.length_c   1.000
_cell.angle_alpha   90.00
_cell.angle_beta   90.00
_cell.angle_gamma   90.00
#
_symmetry.space_group_name_H-M   'P 1'
#
loop_
_entity.id
_entity.type
_entity.pdbx_description
1 polymer ?
#
loop_
_entity_poly.entity_id
_entity_poly.type
_entity_poly.pdbx_seq_one_letter_code
_entity_poly.pdbx_strand_id
1 'polypeptide(L)'
;MVVHIPVILLLGLSTFLSPVQAAIKGDIYGPLIEIVVIHLNGSHLGLDNWTKEISLTLENKQQQRVAWNIPWSDLLKEGKPSLELQHQLKPGNSFKLKLWMSFYWYLRRSQLLNGNLLSNFALELVKLQRNQPELWNTDLQNMWQSLPRSLRILLKSRTICLQHKKEMLYVAAKNQLELGANSNCSMWVVKESEGHWLRLVNFCDEKSSFFISTLSHEGLFGLINVLNNKTRHFCVLNGLSFFEEDSEASKMESRCHWQINDCSFLPVLLSKLIVNY
;
A
#
# COMPACT_ATOMS: atom_id res chain seq x y z
N MET A 1 9.59 32.32 24.57
CA MET A 1 8.86 31.07 24.26
C MET A 1 9.75 29.81 24.29
N VAL A 2 10.87 29.80 25.03
CA VAL A 2 11.84 28.66 25.09
C VAL A 2 11.83 27.97 26.48
N VAL A 3 10.91 28.36 27.37
CA VAL A 3 10.95 27.98 28.80
C VAL A 3 9.87 26.93 29.18
N HIS A 4 8.90 26.62 28.31
CA HIS A 4 7.81 25.70 28.67
C HIS A 4 8.05 24.22 28.35
N ILE A 5 8.96 23.91 27.43
CA ILE A 5 9.33 22.53 27.10
C ILE A 5 10.11 21.84 28.24
N PRO A 6 11.10 22.46 28.91
CA PRO A 6 11.81 21.79 29.99
C PRO A 6 10.96 21.60 31.26
N VAL A 7 9.92 22.41 31.49
CA VAL A 7 9.06 22.31 32.69
C VAL A 7 8.10 21.12 32.62
N ILE A 8 7.57 20.81 31.44
CA ILE A 8 6.70 19.63 31.25
C ILE A 8 7.50 18.33 31.38
N LEU A 9 8.77 18.34 30.98
CA LEU A 9 9.68 17.19 31.12
C LEU A 9 10.25 17.03 32.54
N LEU A 10 10.52 18.13 33.26
CA LEU A 10 11.04 18.10 34.64
C LEU A 10 10.03 17.57 35.66
N LEU A 11 8.73 17.81 35.46
CA LEU A 11 7.68 17.27 36.34
C LEU A 11 7.52 15.75 36.24
N GLY A 12 8.11 15.11 35.21
CA GLY A 12 8.12 13.65 35.06
C GLY A 12 9.22 12.92 35.84
N LEU A 13 10.21 13.64 36.39
CA LEU A 13 11.43 13.05 36.96
C LEU A 13 11.56 13.19 38.49
N SER A 14 10.66 13.88 39.19
CA SER A 14 10.68 13.95 40.66
C SER A 14 9.92 12.79 41.30
N THR A 15 10.66 11.77 41.74
CA THR A 15 10.21 10.51 42.37
C THR A 15 9.61 10.63 43.78
N PHE A 16 8.93 11.74 44.14
CA PHE A 16 8.52 11.98 45.54
C PHE A 16 7.08 12.42 45.82
N LEU A 17 6.14 12.37 44.87
CA LEU A 17 4.75 12.78 45.14
C LEU A 17 3.68 11.87 44.50
N SER A 18 3.39 10.74 45.15
CA SER A 18 2.07 10.09 45.06
C SER A 18 1.26 10.57 46.28
N PRO A 19 0.39 11.60 46.11
CA PRO A 19 -0.95 11.37 45.57
C PRO A 19 -1.41 12.48 44.59
N VAL A 20 -0.52 12.98 43.72
CA VAL A 20 -0.91 13.90 42.62
C VAL A 20 -1.18 13.14 41.30
N GLN A 21 -1.00 11.81 41.31
CA GLN A 21 -1.25 10.91 40.17
C GLN A 21 -2.71 10.86 39.68
N ALA A 22 -3.67 11.45 40.43
CA ALA A 22 -5.07 11.51 40.01
C ALA A 22 -5.44 12.80 39.25
N ALA A 23 -4.71 13.91 39.43
CA ALA A 23 -5.09 15.21 38.89
C ALA A 23 -4.32 15.61 37.60
N ILE A 24 -3.10 15.10 37.38
CA ILE A 24 -2.27 15.43 36.18
C ILE A 24 -2.49 14.40 35.05
N LYS A 25 -3.39 13.43 35.23
CA LYS A 25 -3.84 12.51 34.16
C LYS A 25 -4.79 13.17 33.16
N GLY A 26 -5.24 14.39 33.45
CA GLY A 26 -6.01 15.24 32.55
C GLY A 26 -5.08 16.12 31.71
N ASP A 27 -5.15 15.95 30.39
CA ASP A 27 -4.86 16.98 29.39
C ASP A 27 -3.42 17.26 28.93
N ILE A 28 -2.49 16.30 29.03
CA ILE A 28 -1.22 16.38 28.26
C ILE A 28 -1.44 16.07 26.77
N TYR A 29 -2.53 15.37 26.44
CA TYR A 29 -2.80 14.91 25.09
C TYR A 29 -3.25 16.03 24.15
N GLY A 30 -4.05 17.00 24.61
CA GLY A 30 -4.45 18.17 23.81
C GLY A 30 -3.24 18.94 23.29
N PRO A 31 -2.33 19.41 24.18
CA PRO A 31 -1.09 20.08 23.78
C PRO A 31 -0.21 19.24 22.85
N LEU A 32 -0.09 17.92 23.08
CA LEU A 32 0.68 17.05 22.20
C LEU A 32 0.06 16.95 20.80
N ILE A 33 -1.27 16.89 20.69
CA ILE A 33 -1.98 16.88 19.39
C ILE A 33 -1.74 18.20 18.66
N GLU A 34 -1.83 19.34 19.34
CA GLU A 34 -1.54 20.66 18.76
C GLU A 34 -0.09 20.74 18.23
N ILE A 35 0.87 20.21 19.00
CA ILE A 35 2.27 20.16 18.57
C ILE A 35 2.44 19.26 17.33
N VAL A 36 1.76 18.10 17.25
CA VAL A 36 1.78 17.28 16.03
C VAL A 36 1.28 18.08 14.83
N VAL A 37 0.17 18.81 14.97
CA VAL A 37 -0.40 19.64 13.91
C VAL A 37 0.61 20.70 13.44
N ILE A 38 1.28 21.39 14.38
CA ILE A 38 2.33 22.36 14.07
C ILE A 38 3.48 21.71 13.29
N HIS A 39 3.97 20.55 13.73
CA HIS A 39 5.07 19.85 13.05
C HIS A 39 4.68 19.29 11.69
N LEU A 40 3.45 18.82 11.53
CA LEU A 40 2.92 18.44 10.22
C LEU A 40 2.96 19.66 9.30
N ASN A 41 2.57 20.85 9.77
CA ASN A 41 2.60 22.11 9.02
C ASN A 41 4.02 22.68 8.80
N GLY A 42 5.04 22.07 9.41
CA GLY A 42 6.44 22.42 9.25
C GLY A 42 7.16 21.67 8.13
N SER A 43 8.49 21.61 8.24
CA SER A 43 9.33 20.90 7.27
C SER A 43 9.35 19.39 7.53
N HIS A 44 9.53 18.59 6.46
CA HIS A 44 9.66 17.14 6.57
C HIS A 44 10.78 16.70 7.52
N LEU A 45 11.96 17.34 7.41
CA LEU A 45 13.10 17.06 8.29
C LEU A 45 12.78 17.38 9.76
N GLY A 46 12.06 18.49 10.01
CA GLY A 46 11.64 18.89 11.34
C GLY A 46 10.68 17.87 11.96
N LEU A 47 9.71 17.38 11.18
CA LEU A 47 8.79 16.32 11.60
C LEU A 47 9.54 15.00 11.89
N ASP A 48 10.50 14.61 11.04
CA ASP A 48 11.27 13.38 11.23
C ASP A 48 12.08 13.39 12.52
N ASN A 49 12.82 14.47 12.78
CA ASN A 49 13.62 14.61 13.99
C ASN A 49 12.73 14.61 15.24
N TRP A 50 11.67 15.41 15.22
CA TRP A 50 10.75 15.53 16.36
C TRP A 50 10.03 14.21 16.65
N THR A 51 9.48 13.55 15.62
CA THR A 51 8.79 12.26 15.83
C THR A 51 9.75 11.17 16.34
N LYS A 52 11.02 11.21 15.95
CA LYS A 52 12.04 10.29 16.47
C LYS A 52 12.28 10.52 17.97
N GLU A 53 12.48 11.75 18.40
CA GLU A 53 12.65 12.10 19.83
C GLU A 53 11.43 11.68 20.65
N ILE A 54 10.24 12.09 20.21
CA ILE A 54 8.97 11.77 20.88
C ILE A 54 8.71 10.26 20.93
N SER A 55 9.11 9.51 19.90
CA SER A 55 8.96 8.06 19.88
C SER A 55 9.80 7.35 20.95
N LEU A 56 10.89 7.97 21.42
CA LEU A 56 11.74 7.45 22.49
C LEU A 56 11.23 7.88 23.88
N THR A 57 10.55 9.03 23.97
CA THR A 57 10.04 9.57 25.24
C THR A 57 8.67 9.01 25.61
N LEU A 58 7.75 8.90 24.65
CA LEU A 58 6.38 8.45 24.92
C LEU A 58 6.25 6.94 24.88
N GLU A 59 5.49 6.38 25.82
CA GLU A 59 5.10 4.98 25.76
C GLU A 59 4.23 4.69 24.54
N ASN A 60 4.27 3.45 24.07
CA ASN A 60 3.52 2.99 22.89
C ASN A 60 2.02 3.35 22.95
N LYS A 61 1.39 3.19 24.12
CA LYS A 61 -0.03 3.55 24.34
C LYS A 61 -0.30 5.05 24.24
N GLN A 62 0.63 5.88 24.71
CA GLN A 62 0.51 7.34 24.62
C GLN A 62 0.64 7.81 23.17
N GLN A 63 1.64 7.29 22.45
CA GLN A 63 1.80 7.55 21.01
C GLN A 63 0.53 7.16 20.23
N GLN A 64 -0.05 6.01 20.55
CA GLN A 64 -1.29 5.53 19.93
C GLN A 64 -2.43 6.50 20.20
N ARG A 65 -2.62 6.90 21.46
CA ARG A 65 -3.65 7.87 21.82
C ARG A 65 -3.49 9.20 21.08
N VAL A 66 -2.29 9.76 20.98
CA VAL A 66 -2.07 10.99 20.22
C VAL A 66 -2.38 10.80 18.75
N ALA A 67 -1.85 9.74 18.13
CA ALA A 67 -2.01 9.50 16.69
C ALA A 67 -3.47 9.32 16.26
N TRP A 68 -4.30 8.65 17.07
CA TRP A 68 -5.72 8.44 16.73
C TRP A 68 -6.63 9.64 16.96
N ASN A 69 -6.14 10.69 17.62
CA ASN A 69 -6.90 11.90 17.93
C ASN A 69 -6.44 13.13 17.13
N ILE A 70 -5.62 12.94 16.10
CA ILE A 70 -5.24 14.04 15.18
C ILE A 70 -6.48 14.53 14.41
N PRO A 71 -6.73 15.85 14.34
CA PRO A 71 -7.85 16.43 13.61
C PRO A 71 -7.58 16.47 12.10
N TRP A 72 -7.51 15.29 11.47
CA TRP A 72 -7.19 15.16 10.05
C TRP A 72 -8.14 15.94 9.13
N SER A 73 -9.40 16.11 9.53
CA SER A 73 -10.38 16.92 8.79
C SER A 73 -9.94 18.37 8.64
N ASP A 74 -9.36 18.94 9.68
CA ASP A 74 -9.03 20.36 9.73
C ASP A 74 -7.74 20.59 8.96
N LEU A 75 -6.75 19.70 9.14
CA LEU A 75 -5.52 19.68 8.33
C LEU A 75 -5.78 19.61 6.82
N LEU A 76 -6.75 18.80 6.39
CA LEU A 76 -7.09 18.70 4.97
C LEU A 76 -7.87 19.92 4.46
N LYS A 77 -8.72 20.54 5.28
CA LYS A 77 -9.45 21.77 4.93
C LYS A 77 -8.53 22.97 4.81
N GLU A 78 -7.45 23.02 5.59
CA GLU A 78 -6.40 24.03 5.51
C GLU A 78 -5.55 23.94 4.23
N GLY A 79 -5.93 23.08 3.29
CA GLY A 79 -5.37 23.05 1.93
C GLY A 79 -4.18 22.10 1.77
N LYS A 80 -3.89 21.26 2.76
CA LYS A 80 -2.78 20.30 2.65
C LYS A 80 -3.14 19.13 1.75
N PRO A 81 -2.36 18.88 0.67
CA PRO A 81 -2.59 17.75 -0.20
C PRO A 81 -2.43 16.43 0.57
N SER A 82 -3.42 15.53 0.47
CA SER A 82 -3.36 14.23 1.14
C SER A 82 -2.14 13.39 0.71
N LEU A 83 -1.68 13.57 -0.53
CA LEU A 83 -0.48 12.90 -1.04
C LEU A 83 0.79 13.39 -0.33
N GLU A 84 0.90 14.70 -0.12
CA GLU A 84 2.03 15.29 0.62
C GLU A 84 2.06 14.78 2.06
N LEU A 85 0.90 14.80 2.75
CA LEU A 85 0.80 14.25 4.10
C LEU A 85 1.16 12.76 4.15
N GLN A 86 0.74 11.96 3.18
CA GLN A 86 1.11 10.56 3.11
C GLN A 86 2.63 10.36 2.97
N HIS A 87 3.28 11.15 2.11
CA HIS A 87 4.74 11.12 1.97
C HIS A 87 5.44 11.56 3.26
N GLN A 88 4.96 12.64 3.87
CA GLN A 88 5.53 13.15 5.12
C GLN A 88 5.39 12.16 6.27
N LEU A 89 4.29 11.40 6.31
CA LEU A 89 4.02 10.42 7.35
C LEU A 89 4.69 9.06 7.12
N LYS A 90 5.48 8.89 6.05
CA LYS A 90 6.12 7.61 5.72
C LYS A 90 6.79 7.00 6.97
N PRO A 91 6.51 5.73 7.30
CA PRO A 91 7.02 5.09 8.51
C PRO A 91 8.56 5.13 8.59
N GLY A 92 9.07 5.70 9.67
CA GLY A 92 10.51 5.72 10.00
C GLY A 92 10.81 5.56 11.50
N ASN A 93 9.77 5.63 12.33
CA ASN A 93 9.80 5.36 13.76
C ASN A 93 8.41 4.91 14.22
N SER A 94 8.31 4.42 15.45
CA SER A 94 7.08 3.84 16.00
C SER A 94 5.93 4.84 16.10
N PHE A 95 6.20 6.14 16.21
CA PHE A 95 5.18 7.18 16.27
C PHE A 95 4.67 7.59 14.88
N LYS A 96 5.57 7.81 13.91
CA LYS A 96 5.18 8.03 12.50
C LYS A 96 4.34 6.88 11.95
N LEU A 97 4.69 5.63 12.28
CA LEU A 97 3.90 4.46 11.89
C LEU A 97 2.43 4.59 12.36
N LYS A 98 2.20 5.04 13.59
CA LYS A 98 0.85 5.23 14.13
C LYS A 98 0.13 6.41 13.49
N LEU A 99 0.81 7.52 13.26
CA LEU A 99 0.24 8.66 12.54
C LEU A 99 -0.16 8.27 11.12
N TRP A 100 0.70 7.52 10.43
CA TRP A 100 0.46 6.99 9.09
C TRP A 100 -0.75 6.04 9.04
N MET A 101 -0.85 5.11 9.99
CA MET A 101 -2.03 4.23 10.12
C MET A 101 -3.29 5.04 10.43
N SER A 102 -3.22 5.99 11.36
CA SER A 102 -4.35 6.87 11.70
C SER A 102 -4.85 7.65 10.48
N PHE A 103 -3.93 8.19 9.69
CA PHE A 103 -4.25 8.90 8.45
C PHE A 103 -4.90 7.98 7.41
N TYR A 104 -4.38 6.76 7.21
CA TYR A 104 -5.00 5.75 6.34
C TYR A 104 -6.47 5.50 6.72
N TRP A 105 -6.73 5.21 7.99
CA TRP A 105 -8.08 4.88 8.47
C TRP A 105 -9.01 6.09 8.44
N TYR A 106 -8.50 7.29 8.64
CA TYR A 106 -9.26 8.52 8.43
C TYR A 106 -9.68 8.67 6.96
N LEU A 107 -8.73 8.58 6.02
CA LEU A 107 -9.00 8.70 4.58
C LEU A 107 -10.02 7.65 4.12
N ARG A 108 -9.87 6.41 4.59
CA ARG A 108 -10.79 5.32 4.27
C ARG A 108 -12.21 5.58 4.78
N ARG A 109 -12.36 5.94 6.06
CA ARG A 109 -13.68 6.20 6.68
C ARG A 109 -14.38 7.42 6.07
N SER A 110 -13.60 8.41 5.66
CA SER A 110 -14.10 9.64 5.05
C SER A 110 -14.28 9.53 3.53
N GLN A 111 -14.05 8.35 2.93
CA GLN A 111 -14.13 8.13 1.48
C GLN A 111 -13.19 9.04 0.65
N LEU A 112 -12.08 9.49 1.25
CA LEU A 112 -11.06 10.33 0.62
C LEU A 112 -9.87 9.52 0.07
N LEU A 113 -9.89 8.20 0.26
CA LEU A 113 -8.81 7.30 -0.16
C LEU A 113 -8.93 6.95 -1.66
N ASN A 114 -8.30 7.75 -2.52
CA ASN A 114 -8.23 7.50 -3.96
C ASN A 114 -7.20 6.40 -4.34
N GLY A 115 -7.15 6.02 -5.63
CA GLY A 115 -6.28 4.96 -6.13
C GLY A 115 -4.78 5.19 -5.89
N ASN A 116 -4.30 6.43 -6.07
CA ASN A 116 -2.89 6.80 -5.84
C ASN A 116 -2.51 6.62 -4.37
N LEU A 117 -3.32 7.16 -3.47
CA LEU A 117 -3.09 7.05 -2.02
C LEU A 117 -3.14 5.59 -1.59
N LEU A 118 -4.17 4.84 -2.02
CA LEU A 118 -4.33 3.43 -1.70
C LEU A 118 -3.12 2.59 -2.14
N SER A 119 -2.66 2.80 -3.37
CA SER A 119 -1.48 2.09 -3.91
C SER A 119 -0.22 2.42 -3.12
N ASN A 120 0.04 3.69 -2.81
CA ASN A 120 1.17 4.09 -1.97
C ASN A 120 1.14 3.43 -0.59
N PHE A 121 -0.03 3.41 0.07
CA PHE A 121 -0.19 2.73 1.35
C PHE A 121 0.12 1.23 1.23
N ALA A 122 -0.40 0.59 0.18
CA ALA A 122 -0.22 -0.85 -0.05
C ALA A 122 1.24 -1.22 -0.35
N LEU A 123 1.92 -0.45 -1.20
CA LEU A 123 3.35 -0.64 -1.51
C LEU A 123 4.21 -0.47 -0.25
N GLU A 124 3.92 0.53 0.57
CA GLU A 124 4.67 0.77 1.79
C GLU A 124 4.39 -0.31 2.87
N LEU A 125 3.16 -0.85 2.94
CA LEU A 125 2.86 -2.02 3.78
C LEU A 125 3.72 -3.24 3.39
N VAL A 126 3.88 -3.50 2.08
CA VAL A 126 4.74 -4.61 1.62
C VAL A 126 6.19 -4.39 2.03
N LYS A 127 6.70 -3.16 1.88
CA LYS A 127 8.07 -2.82 2.30
C LYS A 127 8.26 -2.99 3.81
N LEU A 128 7.29 -2.55 4.62
CA LEU A 128 7.31 -2.78 6.07
C LEU A 128 7.35 -4.28 6.39
N GLN A 129 6.46 -5.07 5.78
CA GLN A 129 6.41 -6.51 6.02
C GLN A 129 7.72 -7.23 5.66
N ARG A 130 8.40 -6.81 4.59
CA ARG A 130 9.64 -7.43 4.12
C ARG A 130 10.88 -6.95 4.89
N ASN A 131 10.96 -5.65 5.18
CA ASN A 131 12.18 -5.04 5.67
C ASN A 131 12.18 -4.86 7.20
N GLN A 132 11.01 -4.79 7.83
CA GLN A 132 10.82 -4.55 9.27
C GLN A 132 9.71 -5.46 9.83
N PRO A 133 9.85 -6.80 9.71
CA PRO A 133 8.82 -7.76 10.13
C PRO A 133 8.49 -7.67 11.63
N GLU A 134 9.43 -7.20 12.46
CA GLU A 134 9.26 -6.97 13.90
C GLU A 134 8.22 -5.90 14.23
N LEU A 135 7.95 -4.97 13.31
CA LEU A 135 6.91 -3.96 13.49
C LEU A 135 5.52 -4.47 13.11
N TRP A 136 5.42 -5.65 12.49
CA TRP A 136 4.16 -6.22 12.03
C TRP A 136 3.26 -6.59 13.22
N ASN A 137 2.10 -5.94 13.30
CA ASN A 137 1.13 -6.14 14.37
C ASN A 137 -0.28 -6.32 13.81
N THR A 138 -1.25 -6.58 14.70
CA THR A 138 -2.65 -6.78 14.33
C THR A 138 -3.25 -5.59 13.57
N ASP A 139 -2.85 -4.35 13.88
CA ASP A 139 -3.36 -3.16 13.20
C ASP A 139 -2.87 -3.08 11.75
N LEU A 140 -1.60 -3.40 11.50
CA LEU A 140 -1.05 -3.51 10.15
C LEU A 140 -1.65 -4.69 9.38
N GLN A 141 -1.89 -5.82 10.06
CA GLN A 141 -2.59 -6.96 9.47
C GLN A 141 -4.02 -6.58 9.07
N ASN A 142 -4.74 -5.82 9.89
CA ASN A 142 -6.08 -5.33 9.59
C ASN A 142 -6.05 -4.35 8.41
N MET A 143 -5.09 -3.44 8.40
CA MET A 143 -4.88 -2.51 7.29
C MET A 143 -4.62 -3.28 5.99
N TRP A 144 -3.75 -4.30 6.04
CA TRP A 144 -3.49 -5.20 4.92
C TRP A 144 -4.76 -5.89 4.43
N GLN A 145 -5.53 -6.53 5.33
CA GLN A 145 -6.76 -7.23 4.94
C GLN A 145 -7.85 -6.33 4.38
N SER A 146 -7.82 -5.06 4.74
CA SER A 146 -8.77 -4.07 4.26
C SER A 146 -8.52 -3.63 2.80
N LEU A 147 -7.34 -3.92 2.23
CA LEU A 147 -7.03 -3.65 0.82
C LEU A 147 -7.90 -4.50 -0.14
N PRO A 148 -8.21 -4.00 -1.35
CA PRO A 148 -8.90 -4.77 -2.38
C PRO A 148 -8.24 -6.13 -2.60
N ARG A 149 -9.04 -7.20 -2.74
CA ARG A 149 -8.54 -8.57 -2.90
C ARG A 149 -7.53 -8.70 -4.05
N SER A 150 -7.86 -8.10 -5.18
CA SER A 150 -7.03 -8.02 -6.38
C SER A 150 -5.65 -7.42 -6.09
N LEU A 151 -5.60 -6.26 -5.42
CA LEU A 151 -4.37 -5.60 -5.03
C LEU A 151 -3.57 -6.45 -4.02
N ARG A 152 -4.23 -7.08 -3.06
CA ARG A 152 -3.56 -8.00 -2.11
C ARG A 152 -2.90 -9.17 -2.81
N ILE A 153 -3.58 -9.80 -3.77
CA ILE A 153 -3.02 -10.91 -4.56
C ILE A 153 -1.80 -10.41 -5.33
N LEU A 154 -1.94 -9.31 -6.05
CA LEU A 154 -0.86 -8.73 -6.85
C LEU A 154 0.39 -8.40 -6.03
N LEU A 155 0.22 -7.92 -4.79
CA LEU A 155 1.33 -7.52 -3.92
C LEU A 155 1.90 -8.66 -3.06
N LYS A 156 1.08 -9.65 -2.68
CA LYS A 156 1.50 -10.79 -1.85
C LYS A 156 2.14 -11.89 -2.67
N SER A 157 1.54 -12.21 -3.81
CA SER A 157 1.87 -13.41 -4.57
C SER A 157 3.05 -13.12 -5.47
N ARG A 158 4.12 -13.91 -5.33
CA ARG A 158 5.26 -13.88 -6.27
C ARG A 158 4.84 -14.33 -7.67
N THR A 159 3.83 -15.17 -7.73
CA THR A 159 3.31 -15.79 -8.95
C THR A 159 1.80 -15.61 -9.02
N ILE A 160 1.30 -15.07 -10.13
CA ILE A 160 -0.11 -14.85 -10.37
C ILE A 160 -0.55 -15.51 -11.69
N CYS A 161 -1.85 -15.70 -11.85
CA CYS A 161 -2.46 -16.13 -13.09
C CYS A 161 -3.40 -15.04 -13.59
N LEU A 162 -3.38 -14.82 -14.90
CA LEU A 162 -4.20 -13.83 -15.58
C LEU A 162 -5.45 -14.51 -16.15
N GLN A 163 -6.61 -13.88 -15.97
CA GLN A 163 -7.89 -14.39 -16.43
C GLN A 163 -8.65 -13.29 -17.17
N HIS A 164 -9.26 -13.62 -18.31
CA HIS A 164 -10.07 -12.70 -19.10
C HIS A 164 -11.44 -13.32 -19.35
N LYS A 165 -12.54 -12.60 -19.02
CA LYS A 165 -13.93 -13.08 -19.19
C LYS A 165 -14.19 -14.51 -18.70
N LYS A 166 -13.65 -14.86 -17.52
CA LYS A 166 -13.69 -16.18 -16.88
C LYS A 166 -12.79 -17.26 -17.50
N GLU A 167 -12.12 -16.99 -18.61
CA GLU A 167 -11.16 -17.90 -19.23
C GLU A 167 -9.75 -17.59 -18.72
N MET A 168 -9.04 -18.62 -18.26
CA MET A 168 -7.61 -18.50 -17.99
C MET A 168 -6.89 -18.59 -19.32
N LEU A 169 -6.37 -17.45 -19.77
CA LEU A 169 -5.58 -17.34 -20.99
C LEU A 169 -4.15 -17.03 -20.58
N TYR A 170 -3.18 -17.68 -21.22
CA TYR A 170 -1.80 -17.26 -21.12
C TYR A 170 -1.27 -16.76 -22.44
N VAL A 171 -0.28 -15.88 -22.33
CA VAL A 171 0.36 -15.28 -23.48
C VAL A 171 1.65 -16.05 -23.74
N ALA A 172 1.67 -16.76 -24.86
CA ALA A 172 2.83 -17.44 -25.40
C ALA A 172 3.71 -16.48 -26.23
N ALA A 173 4.79 -17.00 -26.78
CA ALA A 173 5.74 -16.23 -27.57
C ALA A 173 5.04 -15.40 -28.67
N LYS A 174 5.55 -14.18 -28.90
CA LYS A 174 4.98 -13.22 -29.86
C LYS A 174 3.54 -12.76 -29.54
N ASN A 175 3.15 -12.78 -28.27
CA ASN A 175 1.84 -12.33 -27.78
C ASN A 175 0.65 -13.17 -28.28
N GLN A 176 0.90 -14.45 -28.60
CA GLN A 176 -0.16 -15.40 -28.95
C GLN A 176 -0.92 -15.83 -27.69
N LEU A 177 -2.25 -16.00 -27.79
CA LEU A 177 -3.08 -16.46 -26.68
C LEU A 177 -3.28 -17.97 -26.75
N GLU A 178 -3.07 -18.62 -25.61
CA GLU A 178 -3.32 -20.06 -25.44
C GLU A 178 -4.20 -20.29 -24.20
N LEU A 179 -5.06 -21.32 -24.26
CA LEU A 179 -5.95 -21.70 -23.15
C LEU A 179 -5.13 -22.33 -22.02
N GLY A 180 -5.26 -21.78 -20.81
CA GLY A 180 -4.40 -22.06 -19.67
C GLY A 180 -5.15 -22.61 -18.46
N ALA A 181 -5.81 -23.77 -18.59
CA ALA A 181 -6.50 -24.35 -17.44
C ALA A 181 -5.54 -25.02 -16.44
N ASN A 182 -4.41 -25.59 -16.87
CA ASN A 182 -3.52 -26.43 -16.04
C ASN A 182 -2.05 -26.51 -16.52
N SER A 183 -1.48 -25.46 -17.12
CA SER A 183 -0.07 -25.46 -17.54
C SER A 183 0.78 -24.47 -16.73
N ASN A 184 2.06 -24.78 -16.51
CA ASN A 184 3.01 -23.85 -15.88
C ASN A 184 3.08 -22.50 -16.62
N CYS A 185 2.77 -22.47 -17.92
CA CYS A 185 2.82 -21.27 -18.74
C CYS A 185 1.70 -20.27 -18.43
N SER A 186 0.72 -20.66 -17.63
CA SER A 186 -0.32 -19.76 -17.12
C SER A 186 0.14 -18.86 -15.98
N MET A 187 1.33 -19.11 -15.46
CA MET A 187 1.91 -18.39 -14.34
C MET A 187 2.74 -17.19 -14.79
N TRP A 188 2.63 -16.11 -14.04
CA TRP A 188 3.34 -14.85 -14.24
C TRP A 188 4.07 -14.46 -12.96
N VAL A 189 5.37 -14.28 -13.07
CA VAL A 189 6.21 -13.80 -11.96
C VAL A 189 6.06 -12.28 -11.85
N VAL A 190 5.67 -11.82 -10.66
CA VAL A 190 5.55 -10.40 -10.34
C VAL A 190 6.91 -9.86 -9.89
N LYS A 191 7.42 -8.87 -10.60
CA LYS A 191 8.67 -8.16 -10.30
C LYS A 191 8.39 -6.68 -10.04
N GLU A 192 9.10 -6.10 -9.09
CA GLU A 192 9.01 -4.65 -8.82
C GLU A 192 9.51 -3.85 -10.04
N SER A 193 8.85 -2.73 -10.30
CA SER A 193 9.22 -1.76 -11.34
C SER A 193 9.05 -0.35 -10.79
N GLU A 194 9.04 0.65 -11.65
CA GLU A 194 9.03 2.05 -11.24
C GLU A 194 7.64 2.53 -10.79
N GLY A 195 7.61 3.27 -9.68
CA GLY A 195 6.41 3.91 -9.15
C GLY A 195 5.29 2.91 -8.82
N HIS A 196 4.15 3.08 -9.48
CA HIS A 196 2.95 2.25 -9.29
C HIS A 196 2.87 1.05 -10.22
N TRP A 197 3.91 0.79 -11.02
CA TRP A 197 3.94 -0.29 -11.98
C TRP A 197 4.67 -1.51 -11.44
N LEU A 198 4.14 -2.68 -11.79
CA LEU A 198 4.80 -3.97 -11.58
C LEU A 198 5.01 -4.63 -12.93
N ARG A 199 6.12 -5.35 -13.08
CA ARG A 199 6.42 -6.13 -14.27
C ARG A 199 5.97 -7.57 -14.06
N LEU A 200 5.21 -8.09 -15.01
CA LEU A 200 4.80 -9.49 -15.09
C LEU A 200 5.66 -10.19 -16.14
N VAL A 201 6.30 -11.28 -15.76
CA VAL A 201 7.13 -12.10 -16.66
C VAL A 201 6.51 -13.49 -16.74
N ASN A 202 6.24 -13.98 -17.95
CA ASN A 202 5.69 -15.31 -18.11
C ASN A 202 6.69 -16.38 -17.63
N PHE A 203 6.19 -17.43 -16.98
CA PHE A 203 7.03 -18.48 -16.42
C PHE A 203 7.69 -19.38 -17.49
N CYS A 204 7.04 -19.61 -18.63
CA CYS A 204 7.57 -20.45 -19.72
C CYS A 204 8.35 -19.65 -20.77
N ASP A 205 8.04 -18.36 -20.94
CA ASP A 205 8.73 -17.49 -21.89
C ASP A 205 9.05 -16.13 -21.26
N GLU A 206 10.28 -15.97 -20.78
CA GLU A 206 10.73 -14.73 -20.16
C GLU A 206 10.71 -13.51 -21.11
N LYS A 207 10.62 -13.74 -22.43
CA LYS A 207 10.49 -12.66 -23.43
C LYS A 207 9.08 -12.06 -23.45
N SER A 208 8.08 -12.82 -23.02
CA SER A 208 6.70 -12.37 -22.88
C SER A 208 6.54 -11.67 -21.53
N SER A 209 6.59 -10.33 -21.55
CA SER A 209 6.43 -9.53 -20.34
C SER A 209 5.43 -8.40 -20.52
N PHE A 210 4.64 -8.15 -19.49
CA PHE A 210 3.70 -7.03 -19.42
C PHE A 210 3.98 -6.19 -18.18
N PHE A 211 3.42 -4.98 -18.16
CA PHE A 211 3.34 -4.15 -16.98
C PHE A 211 1.89 -4.03 -16.54
N ILE A 212 1.71 -3.93 -15.24
CA ILE A 212 0.42 -3.82 -14.59
C ILE A 212 0.46 -2.73 -13.53
N SER A 213 -0.57 -1.91 -13.49
CA SER A 213 -0.66 -0.81 -12.52
C SER A 213 -1.33 -1.27 -11.23
N THR A 214 -0.76 -0.85 -10.11
CA THR A 214 -1.36 -0.99 -8.78
C THR A 214 -2.48 0.03 -8.53
N LEU A 215 -2.73 0.95 -9.47
CA LEU A 215 -3.80 1.96 -9.39
C LEU A 215 -5.18 1.44 -9.84
N SER A 216 -5.31 0.14 -10.13
CA SER A 216 -6.58 -0.45 -10.59
C SER A 216 -7.72 -0.21 -9.60
N HIS A 217 -8.81 0.35 -10.11
CA HIS A 217 -10.11 0.39 -9.45
C HIS A 217 -10.87 -0.91 -9.75
N GLU A 218 -11.55 -1.46 -8.74
CA GLU A 218 -12.45 -2.63 -8.86
C GLU A 218 -11.81 -4.00 -9.17
N GLY A 219 -10.47 -4.07 -9.23
CA GLY A 219 -9.77 -5.34 -9.43
C GLY A 219 -9.79 -5.86 -10.86
N LEU A 220 -10.06 -4.97 -11.80
CA LEU A 220 -9.87 -5.16 -13.23
C LEU A 220 -8.61 -4.40 -13.64
N PHE A 221 -7.69 -5.10 -14.30
CA PHE A 221 -6.39 -4.55 -14.63
C PHE A 221 -6.18 -4.46 -16.13
N GLY A 222 -5.56 -3.37 -16.58
CA GLY A 222 -4.96 -3.27 -17.89
C GLY A 222 -3.55 -3.86 -17.88
N LEU A 223 -3.21 -4.59 -18.93
CA LEU A 223 -1.85 -5.07 -19.20
C LEU A 223 -1.26 -4.27 -20.33
N ILE A 224 -0.04 -3.78 -20.17
CA ILE A 224 0.63 -2.98 -21.20
C ILE A 224 2.01 -3.55 -21.51
N ASN A 225 2.50 -3.38 -22.73
CA ASN A 225 3.78 -3.98 -23.14
C ASN A 225 5.00 -3.11 -22.77
N VAL A 226 4.84 -1.78 -22.71
CA VAL A 226 5.93 -0.84 -22.47
C VAL A 226 5.44 0.33 -21.62
N LEU A 227 6.31 0.85 -20.75
CA LEU A 227 6.11 2.08 -19.97
C LEU A 227 6.65 3.29 -20.75
N ASN A 228 5.90 3.80 -21.74
CA ASN A 228 6.30 5.00 -22.49
C ASN A 228 5.08 5.79 -22.98
N ASN A 229 5.28 6.91 -23.68
CA ASN A 229 4.17 7.72 -24.20
C ASN A 229 3.34 7.05 -25.32
N LYS A 230 3.68 5.80 -25.69
CA LYS A 230 2.97 4.97 -26.67
C LYS A 230 2.49 3.68 -26.01
N THR A 231 2.05 3.78 -24.77
CA THR A 231 1.43 2.69 -24.03
C THR A 231 0.26 2.14 -24.85
N ARG A 232 0.22 0.81 -24.97
CA ARG A 232 -0.89 0.09 -25.58
C ARG A 232 -1.34 -1.02 -24.67
N HIS A 233 -2.65 -1.13 -24.49
CA HIS A 233 -3.30 -2.15 -23.70
C HIS A 233 -3.39 -3.44 -24.49
N PHE A 234 -3.09 -4.55 -23.84
CA PHE A 234 -3.26 -5.88 -24.37
C PHE A 234 -4.70 -6.35 -24.14
N CYS A 235 -5.42 -6.58 -25.24
CA CYS A 235 -6.86 -6.83 -25.25
C CYS A 235 -7.19 -8.11 -26.03
N VAL A 236 -8.35 -8.70 -25.71
CA VAL A 236 -8.87 -9.91 -26.33
C VAL A 236 -10.31 -9.70 -26.80
N LEU A 237 -10.56 -10.00 -28.08
CA LEU A 237 -11.89 -10.00 -28.66
C LEU A 237 -12.08 -11.24 -29.53
N ASN A 238 -13.12 -12.03 -29.25
CA ASN A 238 -13.47 -13.23 -30.01
C ASN A 238 -12.27 -14.19 -30.18
N GLY A 239 -11.45 -14.36 -29.14
CA GLY A 239 -10.26 -15.23 -29.15
C GLY A 239 -9.00 -14.63 -29.79
N LEU A 240 -9.07 -13.40 -30.33
CA LEU A 240 -7.93 -12.72 -30.95
C LEU A 240 -7.32 -11.69 -30.01
N SER A 241 -5.98 -11.71 -29.87
CA SER A 241 -5.23 -10.67 -29.15
C SER A 241 -4.88 -9.49 -30.04
N PHE A 242 -4.93 -8.29 -29.48
CA PHE A 242 -4.47 -7.07 -30.13
C PHE A 242 -4.03 -6.03 -29.10
N PHE A 243 -3.39 -4.96 -29.59
CA PHE A 243 -2.96 -3.82 -28.79
C PHE A 243 -3.82 -2.59 -29.12
N GLU A 244 -4.46 -2.02 -28.11
CA GLU A 244 -5.34 -0.83 -28.23
C GLU A 244 -4.66 0.38 -27.57
N GLU A 245 -4.75 1.57 -28.16
CA GLU A 245 -4.15 2.79 -27.62
C GLU A 245 -5.04 3.42 -26.53
N ASP A 246 -4.42 4.05 -25.53
CA ASP A 246 -5.11 4.64 -24.35
C ASP A 246 -6.19 5.68 -24.71
N SER A 247 -6.10 6.30 -25.89
CA SER A 247 -7.03 7.33 -26.37
C SER A 247 -8.47 6.82 -26.59
N GLU A 248 -8.70 5.51 -26.61
CA GLU A 248 -10.02 4.88 -26.79
C GLU A 248 -10.65 4.35 -25.47
N ALA A 249 -10.15 4.80 -24.31
CA ALA A 249 -10.49 4.31 -22.97
C ALA A 249 -11.99 4.05 -22.67
N SER A 250 -12.91 4.85 -23.23
CA SER A 250 -14.37 4.68 -23.00
C SER A 250 -14.98 3.42 -23.62
N LYS A 251 -14.28 2.72 -24.53
CA LYS A 251 -14.72 1.45 -25.16
C LYS A 251 -13.88 0.22 -24.75
N MET A 252 -12.96 0.40 -23.80
CA MET A 252 -12.03 -0.64 -23.33
C MET A 252 -12.69 -1.69 -22.41
N GLU A 253 -13.79 -1.35 -21.74
CA GLU A 253 -14.17 -1.85 -20.40
C GLU A 253 -14.42 -3.36 -20.22
N SER A 254 -14.40 -4.18 -21.26
CA SER A 254 -14.43 -5.65 -21.06
C SER A 254 -13.41 -6.44 -21.84
N ARG A 255 -12.82 -5.86 -22.89
CA ARG A 255 -11.90 -6.56 -23.80
C ARG A 255 -10.46 -6.50 -23.30
N CYS A 256 -10.13 -5.49 -22.51
CA CYS A 256 -8.77 -5.24 -22.03
C CYS A 256 -8.62 -5.48 -20.53
N HIS A 257 -9.65 -6.03 -19.88
CA HIS A 257 -9.70 -6.21 -18.43
C HIS A 257 -9.27 -7.61 -18.03
N TRP A 258 -8.21 -7.64 -17.24
CA TRP A 258 -7.63 -8.85 -16.70
C TRP A 258 -7.96 -8.95 -15.22
N GLN A 259 -8.43 -10.13 -14.82
CA GLN A 259 -8.56 -10.55 -13.44
C GLN A 259 -7.29 -11.27 -13.03
N ILE A 260 -6.90 -11.10 -11.76
CA ILE A 260 -5.70 -11.70 -11.20
C ILE A 260 -6.11 -12.72 -10.15
N ASN A 261 -5.58 -13.93 -10.28
CA ASN A 261 -5.71 -14.99 -9.29
C ASN A 261 -4.35 -15.37 -8.72
N ASP A 262 -4.35 -15.75 -7.44
CA ASP A 262 -3.20 -16.39 -6.83
C ASP A 262 -3.12 -17.84 -7.32
N CYS A 263 -2.05 -18.17 -8.04
CA CYS A 263 -1.78 -19.53 -8.50
C CYS A 263 -0.39 -20.01 -8.08
N SER A 264 0.13 -19.46 -6.97
CA SER A 264 1.40 -19.86 -6.37
C SER A 264 1.49 -21.36 -6.02
N PHE A 265 0.35 -22.06 -5.90
CA PHE A 265 0.27 -23.49 -5.64
C PHE A 265 0.34 -24.38 -6.90
N LEU A 266 0.17 -23.81 -8.10
CA LEU A 266 0.18 -24.57 -9.37
C LEU A 266 1.45 -25.41 -9.57
N PRO A 267 2.68 -24.91 -9.27
CA PRO A 267 3.90 -25.71 -9.42
C PRO A 267 3.91 -26.98 -8.55
N VAL A 268 3.33 -26.89 -7.35
CA VAL A 268 3.26 -28.02 -6.39
C VAL A 268 2.25 -29.07 -6.84
N LEU A 269 1.14 -28.64 -7.46
CA LEU A 269 0.16 -29.56 -8.03
C LEU A 269 0.73 -30.29 -9.24
N LEU A 270 1.42 -29.59 -10.13
CA LEU A 270 1.99 -30.17 -11.34
C LEU A 270 3.13 -31.14 -11.03
N SER A 271 3.99 -30.84 -10.04
CA SER A 271 5.05 -31.76 -9.63
C SER A 271 4.51 -33.06 -9.00
N LYS A 272 3.43 -33.00 -8.22
CA LYS A 272 2.77 -34.19 -7.66
C LYS A 272 2.06 -35.05 -8.70
N LEU A 273 1.56 -34.44 -9.77
CA LEU A 273 0.92 -35.16 -10.87
C LEU A 273 1.94 -35.89 -11.77
N ILE A 274 3.16 -35.36 -11.90
CA ILE A 274 4.24 -35.99 -12.69
C ILE A 274 4.87 -37.19 -11.96
N VAL A 275 4.82 -37.26 -10.63
CA VAL A 275 5.39 -38.38 -9.84
C VAL A 275 4.45 -39.60 -9.78
N ASN A 276 3.18 -39.45 -10.16
CA ASN A 276 2.17 -40.52 -10.10
C ASN A 276 1.83 -41.14 -11.49
N TYR A 277 2.70 -40.97 -12.48
CA TYR A 277 2.61 -41.65 -13.79
C TYR A 277 3.93 -42.35 -14.13
#